data_AF-B7AT97-F1
#
_entry.id   AF-B7AT97-F1
#
_cell.length_a   1.000
_cell.length_b   1.000
_cell.length_c   1.000
_cell.angle_alpha   90.00
_cell.angle_beta   90.00
_cell.angle_gamma   90.00
#
_symmetry.space_group_name_H-M   'P 1'
#
loop_
_entity.id
_entity.type
_entity.pdbx_description
1 polymer ?
#
loop_
_entity_poly.entity_id
_entity_poly.type
_entity_poly.pdbx_seq_one_letter_code
_entity_poly.pdbx_strand_id
1 'polypeptide(L)'
;MVVTVYEKPVIGYVSYMGCNMYFDKDGTVVESSTRVLAGIPMISGLKFSSIVLGSKLDVGNSEIFGRILELTQAFDKYDITSDKIYFDSQGNVTLTIGSVRVMLGSCDNLTDTLFELKQIMPKLAGRKGTLHMEDFTEDKKSIIFEKD
;
A
#
# COMPACT_ATOMS: atom_id res chain seq x y z
N MET A 1 -26.05 -4.51 -12.30
CA MET A 1 -24.75 -4.18 -11.70
C MET A 1 -24.06 -5.51 -11.42
N VAL A 2 -22.96 -5.82 -12.10
CA VAL A 2 -22.23 -7.09 -11.89
C VAL A 2 -21.22 -6.83 -10.80
N VAL A 3 -21.50 -7.31 -9.59
CA VAL A 3 -20.49 -7.39 -8.54
C VAL A 3 -19.66 -8.62 -8.87
N THR A 4 -18.48 -8.41 -9.46
CA THR A 4 -17.51 -9.49 -9.60
C THR A 4 -16.94 -9.75 -8.20
N VAL A 5 -17.59 -10.62 -7.44
CA VAL A 5 -17.08 -11.10 -6.16
C VAL A 5 -15.91 -12.02 -6.48
N TYR A 6 -14.69 -11.56 -6.20
CA TYR A 6 -13.50 -12.40 -6.29
C TYR A 6 -13.57 -13.44 -5.18
N GLU A 7 -13.63 -14.72 -5.56
CA GLU A 7 -13.72 -15.88 -4.65
C GLU A 7 -12.52 -16.01 -3.69
N LYS A 8 -11.46 -15.21 -3.89
CA LYS A 8 -10.37 -15.02 -2.93
C LYS A 8 -10.10 -13.52 -2.74
N PRO A 9 -10.10 -13.00 -1.49
CA PRO A 9 -9.74 -11.61 -1.25
C PRO A 9 -8.25 -11.42 -1.55
N VAL A 10 -7.96 -10.75 -2.66
CA VAL A 10 -6.62 -10.26 -2.99
C VAL A 10 -6.33 -9.01 -2.15
N ILE A 11 -5.11 -8.89 -1.64
CA ILE A 11 -4.72 -7.76 -0.77
C ILE A 11 -3.82 -6.76 -1.48
N GLY A 12 -3.30 -7.13 -2.64
CA GLY A 12 -2.40 -6.30 -3.43
C GLY A 12 -1.97 -6.99 -4.70
N TYR A 13 -1.23 -6.26 -5.53
CA TYR A 13 -0.58 -6.83 -6.71
C TYR A 13 0.82 -6.28 -6.91
N VAL A 14 1.69 -7.06 -7.54
CA VAL A 14 2.96 -6.57 -8.10
C VAL A 14 2.84 -6.47 -9.61
N SER A 15 3.49 -5.48 -10.22
CA SER A 15 3.61 -5.41 -11.67
C SER A 15 4.86 -6.16 -12.11
N TYR A 16 4.73 -7.09 -13.04
CA TYR A 16 5.82 -7.92 -13.53
C TYR A 16 5.65 -8.16 -15.03
N MET A 17 6.65 -7.76 -15.82
CA MET A 17 6.68 -7.91 -17.28
C MET A 17 5.40 -7.42 -17.99
N GLY A 18 4.80 -6.31 -17.51
CA GLY A 18 3.60 -5.73 -18.11
C GLY A 18 2.27 -6.36 -17.67
N CYS A 19 2.31 -7.35 -16.78
CA CYS A 19 1.13 -7.95 -16.15
C CYS A 19 1.07 -7.62 -14.66
N ASN A 20 -0.14 -7.47 -14.13
CA ASN A 20 -0.41 -7.33 -12.71
C ASN A 20 -0.64 -8.72 -12.13
N MET A 21 0.16 -9.08 -11.12
CA MET A 21 0.12 -10.36 -10.43
C MET A 21 -0.51 -10.15 -9.06
N TYR A 22 -1.78 -10.49 -8.94
CA TYR A 22 -2.58 -10.31 -7.74
C TYR A 22 -2.35 -11.46 -6.78
N PHE A 23 -2.16 -11.13 -5.50
CA PHE A 23 -1.89 -12.12 -4.47
C PHE A 23 -2.82 -12.00 -3.27
N ASP A 24 -3.06 -13.13 -2.63
CA ASP A 24 -3.84 -13.24 -1.40
C ASP A 24 -3.02 -12.90 -0.15
N LYS A 25 -3.67 -12.95 1.02
CA LYS A 25 -3.06 -12.66 2.32
C LYS A 25 -1.81 -13.49 2.65
N ASP A 26 -1.66 -14.66 2.03
CA ASP A 26 -0.54 -15.56 2.28
C ASP A 26 0.61 -15.33 1.29
N GLY A 27 0.44 -14.39 0.35
CA GLY A 27 1.39 -14.06 -0.72
C GLY A 27 1.28 -14.96 -1.94
N THR A 28 0.22 -15.79 -2.03
CA THR A 28 0.00 -16.68 -3.17
C THR A 28 -0.58 -15.87 -4.32
N VAL A 29 0.06 -15.94 -5.50
CA VAL A 29 -0.48 -15.31 -6.70
C VAL A 29 -1.70 -16.08 -7.16
N VAL A 30 -2.87 -15.45 -7.15
CA VAL A 30 -4.14 -16.09 -7.48
C VAL A 30 -4.71 -15.62 -8.82
N GLU A 31 -4.25 -14.48 -9.33
CA GLU A 31 -4.71 -13.93 -10.60
C GLU A 31 -3.61 -13.14 -11.31
N SER A 32 -3.64 -13.19 -12.65
CA SER A 32 -2.82 -12.37 -13.52
C SER A 32 -3.70 -11.64 -14.52
N SER A 33 -3.51 -10.33 -14.65
CA SER A 33 -4.29 -9.51 -15.57
C SER A 33 -3.52 -8.28 -16.02
N THR A 34 -3.82 -7.76 -17.21
CA THR A 34 -3.35 -6.44 -17.63
C THR A 34 -4.22 -5.31 -17.10
N ARG A 35 -5.38 -5.63 -16.52
CA ARG A 35 -6.30 -4.67 -15.91
C ARG A 35 -5.88 -4.39 -14.47
N VAL A 36 -6.14 -3.17 -14.02
CA VAL A 36 -6.00 -2.79 -12.60
C VAL A 36 -7.36 -2.96 -11.93
N LEU A 37 -7.42 -3.76 -10.86
CA LEU A 37 -8.60 -3.88 -10.02
C LEU A 37 -8.73 -2.64 -9.12
N ALA A 38 -9.90 -2.02 -9.13
CA ALA A 38 -10.18 -0.85 -8.30
C ALA A 38 -10.09 -1.20 -6.81
N GLY A 39 -9.49 -0.31 -6.02
CA GLY A 39 -9.34 -0.50 -4.57
C GLY A 39 -8.22 -1.45 -4.14
N ILE A 40 -7.55 -2.13 -5.09
CA ILE A 40 -6.43 -3.01 -4.78
C ILE A 40 -5.11 -2.27 -5.05
N PRO A 41 -4.25 -2.04 -4.03
CA PRO A 41 -3.04 -1.27 -4.21
C PRO A 41 -1.95 -2.06 -4.95
N MET A 42 -1.14 -1.34 -5.73
CA MET A 42 0.13 -1.88 -6.22
C MET A 42 1.13 -1.94 -5.08
N ILE A 43 1.72 -3.10 -4.83
CA ILE A 43 2.84 -3.26 -3.92
C ILE A 43 4.16 -3.17 -4.69
N SER A 44 5.08 -2.36 -4.19
CA SER A 44 6.39 -2.14 -4.83
C SER A 44 7.51 -2.09 -3.79
N GLY A 45 8.76 -2.27 -4.25
CA GLY A 45 9.93 -2.38 -3.38
C GLY A 45 10.23 -3.80 -2.89
N LEU A 46 9.34 -4.76 -3.20
CA LEU A 46 9.58 -6.18 -2.96
C LEU A 46 10.66 -6.72 -3.91
N LYS A 47 11.56 -7.54 -3.38
CA LYS A 47 12.60 -8.23 -4.16
C LYS A 47 12.17 -9.67 -4.38
N PHE A 48 11.99 -10.08 -5.62
CA PHE A 48 11.68 -11.45 -6.02
C PHE A 48 12.27 -11.72 -7.41
N SER A 49 12.62 -12.98 -7.69
CA SER A 49 13.29 -13.36 -8.95
C SER A 49 12.31 -13.84 -10.03
N SER A 50 11.21 -14.46 -9.62
CA SER A 50 10.21 -15.04 -10.50
C SER A 50 8.83 -14.99 -9.87
N ILE A 51 7.79 -15.10 -10.71
CA ILE A 51 6.40 -15.17 -10.28
C ILE A 51 5.74 -16.35 -10.98
N VAL A 52 5.05 -17.19 -10.21
CA VAL A 52 4.30 -18.34 -10.71
C VAL A 52 2.87 -18.25 -10.19
N LEU A 53 1.89 -18.31 -11.10
CA LEU A 53 0.47 -18.34 -10.75
C LEU A 53 0.16 -19.59 -9.93
N GLY A 54 -0.62 -19.43 -8.85
CA GLY A 54 -0.93 -20.48 -7.89
C GLY A 54 0.17 -20.74 -6.85
N SER A 55 1.28 -20.01 -6.89
CA SER A 55 2.40 -20.15 -5.97
C SER A 55 2.63 -18.89 -5.15
N LYS A 56 3.25 -19.06 -3.98
CA LYS A 56 3.67 -17.95 -3.12
C LYS A 56 4.83 -17.19 -3.76
N LEU A 57 4.75 -15.87 -3.74
CA LEU A 57 5.84 -14.98 -4.15
C LEU A 57 7.05 -15.19 -3.21
N ASP A 58 8.19 -15.56 -3.80
CA ASP A 58 9.45 -15.70 -3.06
C ASP A 58 10.12 -14.34 -2.90
N VAL A 59 9.72 -13.63 -1.84
CA VAL A 59 10.17 -12.28 -1.50
C VAL A 59 11.31 -12.26 -0.47
N GLY A 60 11.91 -13.42 -0.16
CA GLY A 60 12.93 -13.59 0.87
C GLY A 60 12.40 -13.53 2.31
N ASN A 61 11.65 -12.47 2.66
CA ASN A 61 10.97 -12.37 3.95
C ASN A 61 9.43 -12.44 3.79
N SER A 62 8.85 -13.60 4.11
CA SER A 62 7.40 -13.81 4.00
C SER A 62 6.55 -13.02 5.01
N GLU A 63 7.14 -12.46 6.06
CA GLU A 63 6.43 -11.60 7.04
C GLU A 63 5.87 -10.34 6.40
N ILE A 64 6.43 -9.91 5.26
CA ILE A 64 5.96 -8.74 4.53
C ILE A 64 4.49 -8.86 4.12
N PHE A 65 3.98 -10.08 3.85
CA PHE A 65 2.57 -10.27 3.50
C PHE A 65 1.65 -10.00 4.69
N GLY A 66 2.08 -10.36 5.91
CA GLY A 66 1.37 -9.99 7.13
C GLY A 66 1.32 -8.47 7.30
N ARG A 67 2.45 -7.80 7.08
CA ARG A 67 2.51 -6.33 7.15
C ARG A 67 1.66 -5.64 6.08
N ILE A 68 1.63 -6.17 4.85
CA ILE A 68 0.72 -5.66 3.80
C ILE A 68 -0.74 -5.86 4.19
N LEU A 69 -1.09 -7.02 4.74
CA LEU A 69 -2.45 -7.29 5.24
C LEU A 69 -2.85 -6.30 6.34
N GLU A 70 -1.99 -6.10 7.34
CA GLU A 70 -2.22 -5.14 8.43
C GLU A 70 -2.43 -3.72 7.91
N LEU A 71 -1.56 -3.26 7.00
CA LEU A 71 -1.65 -1.93 6.40
C LEU A 71 -2.94 -1.77 5.58
N THR A 72 -3.27 -2.74 4.73
CA THR A 72 -4.47 -2.67 3.88
C THR A 72 -5.76 -2.70 4.70
N GLN A 73 -5.83 -3.51 5.76
CA GLN A 73 -6.94 -3.50 6.71
C GLN A 73 -7.03 -2.18 7.48
N ALA A 74 -5.89 -1.62 7.90
CA ALA A 74 -5.87 -0.32 8.55
C ALA A 74 -6.37 0.77 7.60
N PHE A 75 -5.90 0.80 6.35
CA PHE A 75 -6.34 1.79 5.36
C PHE A 75 -7.84 1.70 5.09
N ASP A 76 -8.39 0.48 4.94
CA ASP A 76 -9.83 0.26 4.80
C ASP A 76 -10.62 0.80 6.00
N LYS A 77 -10.18 0.51 7.23
CA LYS A 77 -10.79 1.06 8.46
C LYS A 77 -10.82 2.59 8.49
N TYR A 78 -9.79 3.24 7.94
CA TYR A 78 -9.71 4.70 7.86
C TYR A 78 -10.29 5.29 6.57
N ASP A 79 -10.85 4.48 5.66
CA ASP A 79 -11.35 4.94 4.36
C ASP A 79 -10.25 5.63 3.53
N ILE A 80 -9.06 5.03 3.53
CA ILE A 80 -7.89 5.48 2.81
C ILE A 80 -7.69 4.54 1.61
N THR A 81 -7.94 5.05 0.40
CA THR A 81 -7.63 4.30 -0.82
C THR A 81 -6.26 4.73 -1.34
N SER A 82 -5.31 3.79 -1.37
CA SER A 82 -3.96 4.03 -1.93
C SER A 82 -3.80 3.35 -3.29
N ASP A 83 -3.19 4.04 -4.24
CA ASP A 83 -2.88 3.50 -5.56
C ASP A 83 -1.66 2.56 -5.50
N LYS A 84 -0.69 2.93 -4.66
CA LYS A 84 0.56 2.19 -4.47
C LYS A 84 1.02 2.27 -3.03
N ILE A 85 1.54 1.14 -2.54
CA ILE A 85 2.30 1.01 -1.30
C ILE A 85 3.73 0.62 -1.69
N TYR A 86 4.68 1.43 -1.27
CA TYR A 86 6.10 1.18 -1.47
C TYR A 86 6.76 0.83 -0.13
N PHE A 87 7.54 -0.25 -0.13
CA PHE A 87 8.38 -0.66 0.99
C PHE A 87 9.84 -0.42 0.62
N ASP A 88 10.56 0.36 1.43
CA ASP A 88 12.00 0.48 1.27
C ASP A 88 12.75 -0.73 1.88
N SER A 89 14.08 -0.73 1.76
CA SER A 89 14.92 -1.81 2.30
C SER A 89 14.94 -1.89 3.83
N GLN A 90 14.52 -0.84 4.53
CA GLN A 90 14.40 -0.79 5.99
C GLN A 90 12.98 -1.15 6.45
N GLY A 91 12.06 -1.38 5.49
CA GLY A 91 10.65 -1.65 5.76
C GLY A 91 9.83 -0.38 6.02
N ASN A 92 10.35 0.81 5.73
CA ASN A 92 9.55 2.03 5.79
C ASN A 92 8.53 2.04 4.65
N VAL A 93 7.37 2.61 4.94
CA VAL A 93 6.22 2.64 4.05
C VAL A 93 6.06 4.02 3.43
N THR A 94 5.85 4.06 2.13
CA THR A 94 5.38 5.25 1.41
C THR A 94 4.13 4.92 0.63
N LEU A 95 3.07 5.70 0.82
CA LEU A 95 1.83 5.58 0.05
C LEU A 95 1.84 6.54 -1.13
N THR A 96 1.22 6.15 -2.22
CA THR A 96 0.84 7.05 -3.30
C THR A 96 -0.68 7.14 -3.34
N ILE A 97 -1.21 8.35 -3.22
CA ILE A 97 -2.64 8.66 -3.28
C ILE A 97 -2.81 9.76 -4.32
N GLY A 98 -3.23 9.37 -5.52
CA GLY A 98 -3.28 10.22 -6.69
C GLY A 98 -1.92 10.82 -7.02
N SER A 99 -1.79 12.13 -6.84
CA SER A 99 -0.57 12.90 -7.10
C SER A 99 0.26 13.20 -5.85
N VAL A 100 -0.12 12.65 -4.70
CA VAL A 100 0.55 12.87 -3.42
C VAL A 100 1.26 11.60 -2.97
N ARG A 101 2.53 11.75 -2.57
CA ARG A 101 3.30 10.72 -1.86
C ARG A 101 3.17 10.98 -0.36
N VAL A 102 2.86 9.97 0.43
CA VAL A 102 2.79 10.07 1.90
C VAL A 102 3.85 9.16 2.49
N MET A 103 4.87 9.75 3.11
CA MET A 103 5.93 9.01 3.79
C MET A 103 5.45 8.70 5.20
N LEU A 104 5.21 7.42 5.50
CA LEU A 104 4.71 6.95 6.79
C LEU A 104 5.81 6.41 7.72
N GLY A 105 7.04 6.24 7.22
CA GLY A 105 8.14 5.70 8.00
C GLY A 105 7.91 4.23 8.41
N SER A 106 8.36 3.86 9.60
CA SER A 106 8.25 2.50 10.16
C SER A 106 6.81 2.07 10.44
N CYS A 107 5.86 3.01 10.56
CA CYS A 107 4.48 2.77 10.95
C CYS A 107 4.30 2.21 12.38
N ASP A 108 5.22 2.49 13.32
CA ASP A 108 5.10 2.01 14.70
C ASP A 108 3.82 2.54 15.40
N ASN A 109 3.38 3.77 15.06
CA ASN A 109 2.14 4.39 15.55
C ASN A 109 1.06 4.47 14.45
N LEU A 110 0.90 3.40 13.67
CA LEU A 110 0.04 3.38 12.47
C LEU A 110 -1.37 3.95 12.72
N THR A 111 -2.02 3.57 13.82
CA THR A 111 -3.39 4.01 14.16
C THR A 111 -3.52 5.55 14.21
N ASP A 112 -2.62 6.22 14.92
CA ASP A 112 -2.68 7.68 15.11
C ASP A 112 -2.24 8.40 13.84
N THR A 113 -1.20 7.88 13.17
CA THR A 113 -0.73 8.40 11.89
C THR A 113 -1.84 8.37 10.84
N LEU A 114 -2.61 7.27 10.74
CA LEU A 114 -3.71 7.16 9.79
C LEU A 114 -4.91 8.01 10.16
N PHE A 115 -5.20 8.17 11.46
CA PHE A 115 -6.23 9.08 11.93
C PHE A 115 -5.92 10.52 11.50
N GLU A 116 -4.67 10.96 11.67
CA GLU A 116 -4.24 12.30 11.26
C GLU A 116 -4.19 12.44 9.73
N LEU A 117 -3.69 11.42 9.02
CA LEU A 117 -3.67 11.39 7.56
C LEU A 117 -5.09 11.59 7.00
N LYS A 118 -6.08 10.86 7.52
CA LYS A 118 -7.49 10.99 7.11
C LYS A 118 -8.00 12.43 7.24
N GLN A 119 -7.65 13.13 8.32
CA GLN A 119 -8.06 14.52 8.53
C GLN A 119 -7.39 15.51 7.56
N ILE A 120 -6.15 15.21 7.13
CA ILE A 120 -5.37 16.07 6.23
C ILE A 120 -5.72 15.82 4.77
N MET A 121 -6.09 14.59 4.39
CA MET A 121 -6.39 14.19 3.00
C MET A 121 -7.29 15.17 2.23
N PRO A 122 -8.41 15.69 2.77
CA PRO A 122 -9.24 16.67 2.06
C PRO A 122 -8.48 17.96 1.67
N LYS A 123 -7.47 18.36 2.45
CA LYS A 123 -6.63 19.54 2.18
C LYS A 123 -5.61 19.28 1.08
N LEU A 124 -5.31 18.01 0.80
CA LEU A 124 -4.37 17.56 -0.22
C LEU A 124 -5.05 17.31 -1.58
N ALA A 125 -6.39 17.34 -1.64
CA ALA A 125 -7.13 17.17 -2.88
C ALA A 125 -6.67 18.18 -3.94
N GLY A 126 -6.31 17.67 -5.13
CA GLY A 126 -5.79 18.48 -6.24
C GLY A 126 -4.36 18.99 -6.06
N ARG A 127 -3.67 18.64 -4.97
CA ARG A 127 -2.25 18.96 -4.78
C ARG A 127 -1.36 17.85 -5.33
N LYS A 128 -0.10 18.21 -5.56
CA LYS A 128 0.98 17.32 -5.96
C LYS A 128 2.20 17.62 -5.08
N GLY A 129 2.82 16.58 -4.55
CA GLY A 129 3.92 16.73 -3.61
C GLY A 129 4.10 15.53 -2.68
N THR A 130 4.91 15.72 -1.65
CA THR A 130 5.22 14.73 -0.62
C THR A 130 4.73 15.23 0.74
N LEU A 131 3.94 14.42 1.43
CA LEU A 131 3.55 14.60 2.82
C LEU A 131 4.46 13.76 3.70
N HIS A 132 5.26 14.43 4.52
CA HIS A 132 6.15 13.81 5.48
C HIS A 132 5.39 13.56 6.79
N MET A 133 5.23 12.29 7.14
CA MET A 133 4.62 11.79 8.39
C MET A 133 5.47 10.70 9.06
N GLU A 134 6.67 10.43 8.56
CA GLU A 134 7.59 9.40 9.04
C GLU A 134 8.09 9.66 10.47
N ASP A 135 8.12 10.92 10.89
CA ASP A 135 8.52 11.36 12.24
C ASP A 135 7.30 11.69 13.15
N PHE A 136 6.08 11.37 12.72
CA PHE A 136 4.87 11.69 13.48
C PHE A 136 4.75 10.81 14.73
N THR A 137 4.59 11.46 15.88
CA THR A 137 4.21 10.81 17.14
C THR A 137 3.13 11.63 17.84
N GLU A 138 2.42 11.04 18.81
CA GLU A 138 1.42 11.77 19.60
C GLU A 138 2.00 13.03 20.27
N ASP A 139 3.26 12.94 20.74
CA ASP A 139 4.00 14.04 21.35
C ASP A 139 4.55 15.05 20.32
N LYS A 140 4.94 14.56 19.13
CA LYS A 140 5.59 15.34 18.08
C LYS A 140 4.76 15.30 16.80
N LYS A 141 3.88 16.28 16.66
CA LYS A 141 3.02 16.49 15.47
C LYS A 141 3.79 17.13 14.29
N SER A 142 4.93 16.55 13.93
CA SER A 142 5.74 17.05 12.82
C SER A 142 5.18 16.54 11.49
N ILE A 143 4.33 17.34 10.86
CA ILE A 143 3.76 17.04 9.54
C ILE A 143 4.15 18.16 8.58
N ILE A 144 4.83 17.80 7.50
CA ILE A 144 5.33 18.76 6.51
C ILE A 144 4.81 18.34 5.13
N PHE A 145 4.24 19.28 4.38
CA PHE A 145 3.88 19.05 2.99
C PHE A 145 4.84 19.82 2.09
N GLU A 146 5.68 19.10 1.37
CA GLU A 146 6.57 19.62 0.34
C GLU A 146 5.86 19.52 -1.01
N LYS A 147 5.72 20.65 -1.71
CA LYS A 147 5.08 20.69 -3.01
C LYS A 147 6.11 20.34 -4.10
N ASP A 148 5.69 19.54 -5.08
CA ASP A 148 6.46 19.30 -6.31
C ASP A 148 6.68 20.57 -7.13
#